data_AF-A0A1W9WT11-F1
#
_entry.id   AF-A0A1W9WT11-F1
#
_cell.length_a   1.000
_cell.length_b   1.000
_cell.length_c   1.000
_cell.angle_alpha   90.00
_cell.angle_beta   90.00
_cell.angle_gamma   90.00
#
_symmetry.space_group_name_H-M   'P 1'
#
loop_
_entity.id
_entity.type
_entity.pdbx_description
1 polymer ?
#
loop_
_entity_poly.entity_id
_entity_poly.type
_entity_poly.pdbx_seq_one_letter_code
_entity_poly.pdbx_strand_id
1 'polypeptide(L)' 'MLVAQEINEHKHPIYGCYIQGQFWFFMVLQDVKYCISHPYTATRDDIFDIFRIFKVLKQIVAELVERK' A
#
# COMPACT_ATOMS: atom_id res chain seq x y z
N MET A 1 -3.13 7.70 -6.20
CA MET A 1 -3.49 6.32 -6.59
C MET A 1 -4.12 6.26 -7.98
N LEU A 2 -5.14 7.09 -8.29
CA LEU A 2 -5.78 7.12 -9.62
C LEU A 2 -4.81 7.36 -10.80
N VAL A 3 -3.94 8.37 -10.70
CA VAL A 3 -2.93 8.63 -11.76
C VAL A 3 -2.00 7.44 -11.96
N ALA A 4 -1.57 6.80 -10.87
CA ALA A 4 -0.71 5.60 -10.95
C ALA A 4 -1.44 4.41 -11.57
N GLN A 5 -2.75 4.29 -11.35
CA GLN A 5 -3.58 3.25 -11.96
C GLN A 5 -3.68 3.41 -13.48
N GLU A 6 -3.89 4.64 -13.97
CA GLU A 6 -3.90 4.94 -15.40
C GLU A 6 -2.53 4.67 -16.05
N ILE A 7 -1.44 5.11 -15.41
CA ILE A 7 -0.07 4.83 -15.88
C ILE A 7 0.20 3.32 -15.94
N ASN A 8 -0.38 2.55 -15.02
CA ASN A 8 -0.24 1.10 -14.97
C ASN A 8 -1.25 0.35 -15.85
N GLU A 9 -2.02 1.07 -16.70
CA GLU A 9 -3.03 0.53 -17.61
C GLU A 9 -4.03 -0.41 -16.92
N HIS A 10 -4.33 -0.17 -15.64
CA HIS A 10 -5.20 -1.01 -14.81
C HIS A 10 -4.76 -2.49 -14.71
N LYS A 11 -3.52 -2.84 -15.07
CA LYS A 11 -3.03 -4.23 -15.10
C LYS A 11 -2.85 -4.86 -13.72
N HIS A 12 -2.46 -4.04 -12.75
CA HIS A 12 -2.23 -4.50 -11.37
C HIS A 12 -2.86 -3.54 -10.35
N PRO A 13 -3.26 -4.04 -9.17
CA PRO A 13 -3.67 -3.19 -8.06
C PRO A 13 -2.60 -2.19 -7.69
N ILE A 14 -3.03 -0.97 -7.35
CA ILE A 14 -2.16 0.07 -6.84
C ILE A 14 -2.16 0.01 -5.32
N TYR A 15 -1.00 -0.17 -4.73
CA TYR A 15 -0.79 -0.12 -3.30
C TYR A 15 -0.25 1.26 -2.91
N GLY A 16 -0.74 1.82 -1.80
CA GLY A 16 -0.36 3.14 -1.33
C GLY A 16 -0.28 3.23 0.18
N CYS A 17 0.41 4.26 0.66
CA CYS A 17 0.45 4.63 2.07
C CYS A 17 0.44 6.15 2.18
N TYR A 18 -0.35 6.70 3.10
CA TYR A 18 -0.25 8.10 3.49
C TYR A 18 -0.05 8.23 4.99
N ILE A 19 0.57 9.34 5.38
CA ILE A 19 1.00 9.58 6.75
C ILE A 19 0.38 10.91 7.21
N GLN A 20 -0.30 10.87 8.36
CA GLN A 20 -0.82 12.05 9.05
C GLN A 20 -0.22 12.10 10.46
N GLY A 21 0.86 12.87 10.63
CA GLY A 21 1.62 12.89 11.88
C GLY A 21 2.18 11.50 12.21
N GLN A 22 1.77 10.93 13.34
CA GLN A 22 2.17 9.58 13.76
C GLN A 22 1.29 8.46 13.19
N PHE A 23 0.19 8.80 12.49
CA PHE A 23 -0.75 7.82 11.98
C PHE A 23 -0.43 7.45 10.53
N TRP A 24 -0.29 6.15 10.28
CA TRP A 24 0.01 5.57 8.99
C TRP A 24 -1.19 4.77 8.50
N PHE A 25 -1.63 5.05 7.28
CA PHE A 25 -2.77 4.39 6.66
C PHE A 25 -2.30 3.70 5.38
N PHE A 26 -2.67 2.43 5.23
CA PHE A 26 -2.34 1.64 4.04
C PHE A 26 -3.57 1.47 3.17
N MET A 27 -3.35 1.52 1.86
CA MET A 27 -4.43 1.57 0.88
C MET A 27 -4.16 0.64 -0.29
N VAL A 28 -5.24 0.07 -0.82
CA VAL A 28 -5.26 -0.63 -2.10
C VAL A 28 -6.34 -0.03 -2.96
N LEU A 29 -6.02 0.18 -4.23
CA LEU A 29 -6.94 0.54 -5.30
C LEU A 29 -6.86 -0.52 -6.38
N GLN A 30 -8.00 -1.13 -6.70
CA GLN A 30 -8.13 -2.08 -7.80
C GLN A 30 -9.41 -1.74 -8.56
N ASP A 31 -9.26 -1.40 -9.84
CA ASP A 31 -10.33 -0.92 -10.70
C ASP A 31 -11.05 0.27 -10.03
N VAL A 32 -12.33 0.09 -9.69
CA VAL A 32 -13.17 1.10 -9.03
C VAL A 32 -13.34 0.85 -7.52
N LYS A 33 -12.64 -0.15 -6.97
CA LYS A 33 -12.73 -0.53 -5.55
C LYS A 33 -11.48 -0.06 -4.82
N TYR A 34 -11.65 0.56 -3.67
CA TYR A 34 -10.55 0.93 -2.80
C TYR A 34 -10.83 0.53 -1.36
N CYS A 35 -9.75 0.20 -0.64
CA CYS A 35 -9.78 -0.12 0.77
C CYS A 35 -8.69 0.69 1.49
N ILE A 36 -8.99 1.14 2.70
CA ILE A 36 -8.05 1.85 3.58
C ILE A 36 -8.04 1.13 4.92
N SER A 37 -6.86 0.91 5.49
CA SER A 37 -6.72 0.34 6.82
C SER A 37 -7.14 1.32 7.91
N HIS A 38 -7.36 0.80 9.12
CA HIS A 38 -7.28 1.63 10.33
C HIS A 38 -5.86 2.23 10.48
N PRO A 39 -5.70 3.33 11.24
CA PRO A 39 -4.39 3.92 11.46
C PRO A 39 -3.49 2.99 12.27
N TYR A 40 -2.23 2.89 11.86
CA TYR A 40 -1.13 2.38 12.66
C TYR A 40 -0.37 3.54 13.28
N THR A 41 -0.04 3.46 14.57
CA THR A 41 0.62 4.54 15.30
C THR A 41 2.12 4.30 15.39
N ALA A 42 2.92 5.05 14.63
CA ALA A 42 4.37 4.83 14.52
C ALA A 42 5.17 5.08 15.82
N THR A 43 4.59 5.75 16.80
CA THR A 43 5.18 5.99 18.14
C THR A 43 4.88 4.89 19.15
N ARG A 44 4.19 3.83 18.72
CA ARG A 44 3.81 2.65 19.52
C ARG A 44 4.37 1.38 18.89
N ASP A 45 4.00 0.24 19.45
CA ASP A 45 4.40 -1.09 18.94
C ASP A 45 3.89 -1.36 17.51
N ASP A 46 2.86 -0.65 17.05
CA ASP A 46 2.39 -0.68 15.65
C ASP A 46 3.52 -0.38 14.64
N ILE A 47 4.63 0.24 15.05
CA ILE A 47 5.82 0.43 14.20
C ILE A 47 6.37 -0.88 13.62
N PHE A 48 6.26 -1.98 14.37
CA PHE A 48 6.68 -3.29 13.90
C PHE A 48 5.72 -3.84 12.84
N ASP A 49 4.43 -3.58 12.99
CA ASP A 49 3.42 -3.92 11.98
C ASP A 49 3.61 -3.07 10.72
N ILE A 50 3.84 -1.76 10.84
CA ILE A 50 4.19 -0.87 9.73
C ILE A 50 5.37 -1.45 8.95
N PHE A 51 6.46 -1.81 9.65
CA PHE A 51 7.65 -2.37 9.01
C PHE A 51 7.37 -3.72 8.33
N ARG A 52 6.61 -4.59 8.98
CA ARG A 52 6.18 -5.88 8.41
C ARG A 52 5.35 -5.68 7.14
N ILE A 53 4.39 -4.74 7.16
CA ILE A 53 3.55 -4.41 6.00
C ILE A 53 4.44 -3.98 4.83
N PHE A 54 5.44 -3.13 5.05
CA PHE A 54 6.38 -2.75 3.99
C PHE A 54 7.20 -3.92 3.45
N LYS A 55 7.67 -4.83 4.31
CA LYS A 55 8.40 -6.02 3.85
C LYS A 55 7.55 -6.91 2.94
N VAL A 56 6.31 -7.18 3.34
CA VAL A 56 5.39 -7.99 2.54
C VAL A 56 5.01 -7.26 1.27
N LEU A 57 4.74 -5.95 1.35
CA LEU A 57 4.38 -5.15 0.18
C LEU A 57 5.48 -5.14 -0.87
N LYS A 58 6.75 -5.04 -0.46
CA LYS A 58 7.89 -5.16 -1.37
C LYS A 58 7.89 -6.48 -2.12
N GLN A 59 7.61 -7.60 -1.44
CA GLN A 59 7.53 -8.92 -2.08
C GLN A 59 6.38 -8.98 -3.08
N ILE A 60 5.19 -8.54 -2.69
CA ILE A 60 4.01 -8.47 -3.58
C ILE A 60 4.34 -7.66 -4.85
N VAL A 61 4.92 -6.47 -4.71
CA VAL A 61 5.27 -5.62 -5.85
C VAL A 61 6.35 -6.26 -6.72
N ALA A 62 7.37 -6.88 -6.13
CA ALA A 62 8.40 -7.59 -6.89
C ALA A 62 7.80 -8.73 -7.73
N GLU A 63 6.95 -9.57 -7.13
CA GLU A 63 6.27 -10.66 -7.82
C GLU A 63 5.36 -10.16 -8.95
N LEU A 64 4.66 -9.04 -8.77
CA LEU A 64 3.82 -8.44 -9.82
C LEU A 64 4.66 -7.90 -10.99
N VAL A 65 5.84 -7.35 -10.71
CA VAL A 65 6.75 -6.83 -11.75
C VAL A 65 7.48 -7.96 -12.50
N GLU A 66 7.83 -9.05 -11.81
CA GLU A 66 8.49 -10.21 -12.41
C GLU A 66 7.55 -11.06 -13.28
N ARG A 67 6.23 -11.02 -13.03
CA ARG A 67 5.20 -11.70 -13.84
C ARG A 67 4.79 -10.93 -15.11
N LYS A 68 5.57 -9.94 -15.54
CA LYS A 68 5.33 -9.14 -16.75
C LYS A 68 5.40 -9.94 -18.04
#